data_AF-A0A1W1C6E6-F1
#
_entry.id   AF-A0A1W1C6E6-F1
#
_cell.length_a   1.000
_cell.length_b   1.000
_cell.length_c   1.000
_cell.angle_alpha   90.00
_cell.angle_beta   90.00
_cell.angle_gamma   90.00
#
_symmetry.space_group_name_H-M   'P 1'
#
loop_
_entity.id
_entity.type
_entity.pdbx_description
1 polymer ?
#
loop_
_entity_poly.entity_id
_entity_poly.type
_entity_poly.pdbx_seq_one_letter_code
_entity_poly.pdbx_strand_id
1 'polypeptide(L)'
;MHKEIALLNREILNPFQEEDIDFVAQKLEKIKGVEPIAAVQMQQGIIKNAKIGDTLLLPPIDGISYEMKVQSKQILQSGTVNIEGDFIENGMVYSAVLTEGKKATFISMVTPNGTYEVNILNGIGYIYANTDIEKVKIDYSQTDEIESPINKTLEDQF
;
A
#
# COMPACT_ATOMS: atom_id res chain seq x y z
N MET A 1 -28.92 17.86 37.20
CA MET A 1 -27.48 17.82 36.90
C MET A 1 -27.29 16.93 35.68
N HIS A 2 -27.47 17.49 34.49
CA HIS A 2 -27.39 16.74 33.23
C HIS A 2 -25.92 16.70 32.81
N LYS A 3 -25.36 15.48 32.71
CA LYS A 3 -24.05 15.27 32.10
C LYS A 3 -24.18 15.52 30.61
N GLU A 4 -23.64 16.64 30.17
CA GLU A 4 -23.40 16.93 28.76
C GLU A 4 -22.32 15.96 28.28
N ILE A 5 -22.72 14.96 27.49
CA ILE A 5 -21.78 14.07 26.81
C ILE A 5 -21.19 14.90 25.68
N ALA A 6 -19.95 15.38 25.86
CA ALA A 6 -19.20 15.95 24.77
C ALA A 6 -19.02 14.85 23.70
N LEU A 7 -19.73 14.98 22.57
CA LEU A 7 -19.33 14.30 21.35
C LEU A 7 -17.94 14.85 21.01
N LEU A 8 -16.90 14.04 21.23
CA LEU A 8 -15.59 14.30 20.65
C LEU A 8 -15.80 14.29 19.13
N ASN A 9 -15.77 15.46 18.50
CA ASN A 9 -15.57 15.58 17.07
C ASN A 9 -14.21 14.92 16.76
N ARG A 10 -14.23 13.66 16.32
CA ARG A 10 -13.02 12.98 15.85
C ARG A 10 -12.70 13.54 14.47
N GLU A 11 -11.62 14.30 14.38
CA GLU A 11 -11.12 14.81 13.10
C GLU A 11 -10.58 13.63 12.28
N ILE A 12 -11.19 13.39 11.11
CA ILE A 12 -10.70 12.39 10.16
C ILE A 12 -9.63 13.07 9.32
N LEU A 13 -8.42 12.52 9.38
CA LEU A 13 -7.30 12.98 8.57
C LEU A 13 -7.48 12.46 7.14
N ASN A 14 -7.63 13.37 6.18
CA ASN A 14 -7.80 13.01 4.78
C ASN A 14 -6.59 13.46 3.93
N PRO A 15 -5.53 12.65 3.83
CA PRO A 15 -4.36 13.01 3.05
C PRO A 15 -4.49 12.76 1.55
N PHE A 16 -5.53 12.06 1.09
CA PHE A 16 -5.62 11.58 -0.29
C PHE A 16 -6.76 12.20 -1.07
N GLN A 17 -6.51 12.44 -2.35
CA GLN A 17 -7.51 12.84 -3.34
C GLN A 17 -7.28 12.00 -4.58
N GLU A 18 -8.36 11.51 -5.19
CA GLU A 18 -8.29 10.85 -6.49
C GLU A 18 -7.74 11.82 -7.54
N GLU A 19 -6.95 11.30 -8.47
CA GLU A 19 -6.32 12.07 -9.55
C GLU A 19 -6.48 11.33 -10.88
N ASP A 20 -6.42 12.08 -11.98
CA ASP A 20 -6.48 11.53 -13.32
C ASP A 20 -5.18 10.75 -13.67
N ILE A 21 -5.34 9.50 -14.12
CA ILE A 21 -4.23 8.64 -14.55
C ILE A 21 -3.41 9.30 -15.67
N ASP A 22 -4.06 9.97 -16.62
CA ASP A 22 -3.40 10.63 -17.76
C ASP A 22 -2.62 11.86 -17.30
N PHE A 23 -3.07 12.53 -16.25
CA PHE A 23 -2.31 13.63 -15.63
C PHE A 23 -1.06 13.12 -14.92
N VAL A 24 -1.17 12.03 -14.14
CA VAL A 24 -0.01 11.43 -13.47
C VAL A 24 0.98 10.86 -14.48
N ALA A 25 0.50 10.28 -15.59
CA ALA A 25 1.33 9.70 -16.66
C ALA A 25 2.26 10.71 -17.35
N GLN A 26 1.90 11.99 -17.33
CA GLN A 26 2.76 13.07 -17.84
C GLN A 26 3.95 13.37 -16.93
N LYS A 27 3.94 12.89 -15.68
CA LYS A 27 4.88 13.30 -14.63
C LYS A 27 5.62 12.14 -13.97
N LEU A 28 5.02 10.95 -13.96
CA LEU A 28 5.52 9.77 -13.28
C LEU A 28 5.39 8.56 -14.20
N GLU A 29 6.46 7.80 -14.32
CA GLU A 29 6.42 6.52 -15.03
C GLU A 29 5.70 5.47 -14.17
N LYS A 30 4.84 4.68 -14.82
CA LYS A 30 4.23 3.50 -14.20
C LYS A 30 5.22 2.33 -14.15
N ILE A 31 4.91 1.33 -13.34
CA ILE A 31 5.67 0.07 -13.32
C ILE A 31 5.58 -0.57 -14.70
N LYS A 32 6.73 -0.90 -15.30
CA LYS A 32 6.78 -1.51 -16.64
C LYS A 32 5.99 -2.82 -16.65
N GLY A 33 5.05 -2.93 -17.58
CA GLY A 33 4.21 -4.13 -17.75
C GLY A 33 3.02 -4.22 -16.81
N VAL A 34 2.81 -3.24 -15.92
CA VAL A 34 1.68 -3.20 -15.00
C VAL A 34 0.85 -1.96 -15.28
N GLU A 35 -0.46 -2.14 -15.46
CA GLU A 35 -1.40 -1.02 -15.58
C GLU A 35 -1.87 -0.57 -14.20
N PRO A 36 -1.79 0.73 -13.86
CA PRO A 36 -2.38 1.24 -12.63
C PRO A 36 -3.90 1.18 -12.71
N ILE A 37 -4.54 0.87 -11.58
CA ILE A 37 -6.01 0.85 -11.48
C ILE A 37 -6.60 2.23 -11.18
N ALA A 38 -5.80 3.10 -10.57
CA ALA A 38 -6.17 4.46 -10.21
C ALA A 38 -4.92 5.32 -10.00
N ALA A 39 -5.11 6.64 -9.91
CA ALA A 39 -4.09 7.60 -9.54
C ALA A 39 -4.56 8.45 -8.36
N VAL A 40 -3.60 8.95 -7.59
CA VAL A 40 -3.85 9.67 -6.34
C VAL A 40 -2.90 10.85 -6.18
N GLN A 41 -3.44 11.94 -5.66
CA GLN A 41 -2.66 13.05 -5.09
C GLN A 41 -2.66 12.93 -3.56
N MET A 42 -1.51 13.19 -2.94
CA MET A 42 -1.32 13.14 -1.50
C MET A 42 -0.80 14.46 -0.95
N GLN A 43 -1.47 14.96 0.09
CA GLN A 43 -0.95 16.04 0.92
C GLN A 43 0.12 15.51 1.88
N GLN A 44 1.38 15.87 1.63
CA GLN A 44 2.50 15.49 2.48
C GLN A 44 2.39 16.03 3.90
N GLY A 45 2.92 15.27 4.85
CA GLY A 45 3.02 15.62 6.26
C GLY A 45 1.82 15.19 7.10
N ILE A 46 0.66 14.88 6.51
CA ILE A 46 -0.51 14.42 7.28
C ILE A 46 -0.24 13.05 7.91
N ILE A 47 0.26 12.07 7.14
CA ILE A 47 0.62 10.73 7.66
C ILE A 47 1.71 10.86 8.72
N LYS A 48 2.76 11.66 8.44
CA LYS A 48 3.84 11.95 9.38
C LYS A 48 3.37 12.55 10.70
N ASN A 49 2.31 13.34 10.70
CA ASN A 49 1.77 14.00 11.89
C ASN A 49 0.68 13.19 12.62
N ALA A 50 0.08 12.19 11.97
CA ALA A 50 -0.92 11.31 12.55
C ALA A 50 -0.41 10.63 13.83
N LYS A 51 -1.29 10.40 14.79
CA LYS A 51 -1.01 9.80 16.09
C LYS A 51 -1.78 8.50 16.26
N ILE A 52 -1.30 7.65 17.16
CA ILE A 52 -2.03 6.44 17.57
C ILE A 52 -3.41 6.86 18.09
N GLY A 53 -4.45 6.23 17.56
CA GLY A 53 -5.85 6.54 17.86
C GLY A 53 -6.52 7.48 16.87
N ASP A 54 -5.77 8.20 16.01
CA ASP A 54 -6.35 9.00 14.94
C ASP A 54 -6.99 8.10 13.87
N THR A 55 -7.95 8.66 13.13
CA THR A 55 -8.55 8.02 11.95
C THR A 55 -8.01 8.69 10.70
N LEU A 56 -7.45 7.89 9.79
CA LEU A 56 -6.99 8.30 8.46
C LEU A 56 -7.91 7.73 7.39
N LEU A 57 -8.33 8.56 6.44
CA LEU A 57 -8.87 8.08 5.17
C LEU A 57 -7.74 7.47 4.35
N LEU A 58 -7.92 6.23 3.90
CA LEU A 58 -7.03 5.56 2.96
C LEU A 58 -7.31 6.02 1.52
N PRO A 59 -6.36 5.84 0.59
CA PRO A 59 -6.58 6.17 -0.82
C PRO A 59 -7.82 5.43 -1.35
N PRO A 60 -8.62 6.08 -2.21
CA PRO A 60 -9.77 5.42 -2.82
C PRO A 60 -9.31 4.27 -3.72
N ILE A 61 -9.87 3.09 -3.52
CA ILE A 61 -9.66 1.92 -4.37
C ILE A 61 -11.04 1.48 -4.85
N ASP A 62 -11.22 1.37 -6.16
CA ASP A 62 -12.50 1.05 -6.79
C ASP A 62 -13.65 1.99 -6.34
N GLY A 63 -13.33 3.26 -6.09
CA GLY A 63 -14.28 4.28 -5.61
C GLY A 63 -14.61 4.19 -4.12
N ILE A 64 -13.98 3.30 -3.36
CA ILE A 64 -14.20 3.10 -1.92
C ILE A 64 -13.00 3.67 -1.16
N SER A 65 -13.27 4.56 -0.20
CA SER A 65 -12.27 5.03 0.77
C SER A 65 -12.54 4.46 2.15
N TYR A 66 -11.54 3.79 2.71
CA TYR A 66 -11.65 3.17 4.03
C TYR A 66 -11.15 4.11 5.13
N GLU A 67 -11.84 4.12 6.27
CA GLU A 67 -11.39 4.81 7.48
C GLU A 67 -10.52 3.87 8.32
N MET A 68 -9.21 4.08 8.27
CA MET A 68 -8.23 3.32 9.05
C MET A 68 -7.95 3.99 10.39
N LYS A 69 -8.05 3.23 11.48
CA LYS A 69 -7.61 3.67 12.78
C LYS A 69 -6.13 3.35 12.97
N VAL A 70 -5.32 4.37 13.31
CA VAL A 70 -3.89 4.20 13.56
C VAL A 70 -3.67 3.42 14.86
N GLN A 71 -3.01 2.26 14.76
CA GLN A 71 -2.68 1.38 15.89
C GLN A 71 -1.23 1.52 16.30
N SER A 72 -0.32 1.65 15.33
CA SER A 72 1.12 1.76 15.57
C SER A 72 1.71 2.93 14.80
N LYS A 73 2.77 3.52 15.36
CA LYS A 73 3.57 4.55 14.71
C LYS A 73 5.04 4.38 15.09
N GLN A 74 5.89 4.32 14.07
CA GLN A 74 7.34 4.26 14.22
C GLN A 74 7.98 5.41 13.44
N ILE A 75 8.94 6.09 14.06
CA ILE A 75 9.76 7.11 13.41
C ILE A 75 11.18 6.56 13.31
N LEU A 76 11.67 6.39 12.09
CA LEU A 76 13.03 5.90 11.83
C LEU A 76 14.05 7.04 11.96
N GLN A 77 15.33 6.70 12.16
CA GLN A 77 16.41 7.69 12.27
C GLN A 77 16.53 8.61 11.04
N SER A 78 16.12 8.12 9.87
CA SER A 78 16.07 8.89 8.62
C SER A 78 14.95 9.96 8.59
N GLY A 79 14.08 10.01 9.61
CA GLY A 79 12.88 10.84 9.62
C GLY A 79 11.72 10.28 8.81
N THR A 80 11.86 9.06 8.28
CA THR A 80 10.77 8.27 7.67
C THR A 80 9.80 7.83 8.75
N VAL A 81 8.51 7.91 8.49
CA VAL A 81 7.45 7.49 9.40
C VAL A 81 6.74 6.28 8.83
N ASN A 82 6.60 5.24 9.65
CA ASN A 82 5.73 4.10 9.40
C ASN A 82 4.53 4.19 10.32
N ILE A 83 3.33 4.01 9.78
CA ILE A 83 2.12 3.80 10.55
C ILE A 83 1.44 2.52 10.08
N GLU A 84 0.81 1.84 11.02
CA GLU A 84 -0.01 0.68 10.73
C GLU A 84 -1.36 0.89 11.39
N GLY A 85 -2.41 0.41 10.74
CA GLY A 85 -3.74 0.53 11.27
C GLY A 85 -4.69 -0.47 10.66
N ASP A 86 -5.87 -0.51 11.28
CA ASP A 86 -6.93 -1.43 10.90
C ASP A 86 -8.16 -0.65 10.46
N PHE A 87 -8.91 -1.23 9.52
CA PHE A 87 -10.23 -0.78 9.13
C PHE A 87 -11.19 -1.97 9.07
N ILE A 88 -12.50 -1.69 9.12
CA ILE A 88 -13.53 -2.72 9.14
C ILE A 88 -14.35 -2.62 7.86
N GLU A 89 -14.54 -3.75 7.18
CA GLU A 89 -15.40 -3.88 6.01
C GLU A 89 -16.20 -5.17 6.15
N ASN A 90 -17.54 -5.08 6.05
CA ASN A 90 -18.45 -6.22 6.22
C ASN A 90 -18.21 -7.05 7.50
N GLY A 91 -17.86 -6.39 8.60
CA GLY A 91 -17.63 -7.02 9.92
C GLY A 91 -16.28 -7.76 10.04
N MET A 92 -15.45 -7.75 9.00
CA MET A 92 -14.10 -8.29 9.02
C MET A 92 -13.07 -7.16 9.17
N VAL A 93 -11.98 -7.47 9.87
CA VAL A 93 -10.86 -6.54 10.10
C VAL A 93 -9.82 -6.72 9.01
N TYR A 94 -9.41 -5.59 8.45
CA TYR A 94 -8.39 -5.47 7.42
C TYR A 94 -7.33 -4.49 7.88
N SER A 95 -6.14 -4.55 7.26
CA SER A 95 -5.01 -3.73 7.67
C SER A 95 -4.40 -2.95 6.51
N ALA A 96 -3.78 -1.83 6.86
CA ALA A 96 -2.95 -1.06 5.97
C ALA A 96 -1.67 -0.61 6.68
N VAL A 97 -0.61 -0.53 5.90
CA VAL A 97 0.71 -0.04 6.32
C VAL A 97 1.08 1.13 5.42
N LEU A 98 1.42 2.27 6.02
CA LEU A 98 1.83 3.47 5.29
C LEU A 98 3.23 3.89 5.74
N THR A 99 4.10 4.13 4.78
CA THR A 99 5.47 4.63 4.98
C THR A 99 5.63 5.96 4.26
N GLU A 100 5.77 7.05 5.01
CA GLU A 100 6.04 8.39 4.46
C GLU A 100 7.51 8.78 4.68
N GLY A 101 8.25 8.93 3.57
CA GLY A 101 9.59 9.50 3.53
C GLY A 101 9.59 10.97 3.08
N LYS A 102 10.77 11.51 2.77
CA LYS A 102 10.91 12.93 2.37
C LYS A 102 10.28 13.26 1.01
N LYS A 103 10.27 12.30 0.08
CA LYS A 103 9.79 12.50 -1.29
C LYS A 103 8.83 11.41 -1.75
N ALA A 104 8.88 10.25 -1.10
CA ALA A 104 8.13 9.09 -1.51
C ALA A 104 7.26 8.60 -0.35
N THR A 105 6.07 8.14 -0.69
CA THR A 105 5.17 7.46 0.22
C THR A 105 4.79 6.12 -0.41
N PHE A 106 4.83 5.07 0.41
CA PHE A 106 4.44 3.72 0.04
C PHE A 106 3.30 3.29 0.93
N ILE A 107 2.29 2.65 0.35
CA ILE A 107 1.14 2.13 1.09
C ILE A 107 0.87 0.71 0.63
N SER A 108 0.67 -0.19 1.57
CA SER A 108 0.16 -1.53 1.32
C SER A 108 -1.18 -1.68 2.02
N MET A 109 -2.20 -2.13 1.29
CA MET A 109 -3.55 -2.32 1.80
C MET A 109 -4.03 -3.73 1.48
N VAL A 110 -4.57 -4.42 2.48
CA VAL A 110 -5.31 -5.66 2.29
C VAL A 110 -6.78 -5.34 2.41
N THR A 111 -7.58 -5.60 1.38
CA THR A 111 -9.04 -5.37 1.36
C THR A 111 -9.77 -6.69 1.05
N PRO A 112 -11.11 -6.74 1.13
CA PRO A 112 -11.85 -7.92 0.69
C PRO A 112 -11.64 -8.27 -0.79
N ASN A 113 -11.31 -7.28 -1.62
CA ASN A 113 -11.17 -7.44 -3.08
C ASN A 113 -9.75 -7.79 -3.50
N GLY A 114 -8.77 -7.68 -2.60
CA GLY A 114 -7.39 -8.03 -2.87
C GLY A 114 -6.38 -7.20 -2.08
N THR A 115 -5.11 -7.32 -2.48
CA THR A 115 -4.02 -6.54 -1.92
C THR A 115 -3.59 -5.49 -2.94
N TYR A 116 -3.34 -4.27 -2.46
CA TYR A 116 -3.03 -3.13 -3.30
C TYR A 116 -1.78 -2.42 -2.79
N GLU A 117 -1.00 -1.91 -3.73
CA GLU A 117 0.17 -1.09 -3.47
C GLU A 117 -0.04 0.32 -4.02
N VAL A 118 0.27 1.33 -3.23
CA VAL A 118 0.24 2.73 -3.65
C VAL A 118 1.63 3.31 -3.59
N ASN A 119 2.10 3.79 -4.73
CA ASN A 119 3.43 4.37 -4.90
C ASN A 119 3.30 5.84 -5.25
N ILE A 120 3.64 6.71 -4.30
CA ILE A 120 3.53 8.16 -4.43
C ILE A 120 4.93 8.77 -4.45
N LEU A 121 5.22 9.59 -5.46
CA LEU A 121 6.45 10.36 -5.59
C LEU A 121 6.12 11.85 -5.73
N ASN A 122 6.70 12.68 -4.88
CA ASN A 122 6.47 14.12 -4.82
C ASN A 122 4.98 14.50 -4.72
N GLY A 123 4.19 13.68 -4.01
CA GLY A 123 2.77 13.95 -3.74
C GLY A 123 1.79 13.50 -4.83
N ILE A 124 2.24 12.84 -5.89
CA ILE A 124 1.37 12.19 -6.87
C ILE A 124 1.78 10.73 -7.04
N GLY A 125 0.85 9.84 -7.32
CA GLY A 125 1.15 8.42 -7.38
C GLY A 125 0.10 7.58 -8.07
N TYR A 126 0.45 6.30 -8.18
CA TYR A 126 -0.39 5.27 -8.75
C TYR A 126 -0.81 4.25 -7.69
N ILE A 127 -1.99 3.69 -7.89
CA ILE A 127 -2.50 2.53 -7.17
C ILE A 127 -2.42 1.33 -8.10
N TYR A 128 -1.90 0.21 -7.61
CA TYR A 128 -1.76 -1.04 -8.34
C TYR A 128 -2.40 -2.18 -7.56
N ALA A 129 -3.00 -3.13 -8.27
CA ALA A 129 -3.29 -4.43 -7.70
C ALA A 129 -1.97 -5.21 -7.54
N ASN A 130 -1.68 -5.71 -6.34
CA ASN A 130 -0.46 -6.47 -6.08
C ASN A 130 -0.36 -7.72 -6.97
N THR A 131 -1.50 -8.35 -7.29
CA THR A 131 -1.57 -9.50 -8.19
C THR A 131 -1.05 -9.21 -9.60
N ASP A 132 -1.23 -7.99 -10.11
CA ASP A 132 -0.71 -7.61 -11.42
C ASP A 132 0.80 -7.32 -11.38
N ILE A 133 1.29 -6.78 -10.26
CA ILE A 133 2.72 -6.65 -10.01
C ILE A 133 3.39 -8.04 -9.98
N GLU A 134 2.79 -9.00 -9.28
CA GLU A 134 3.33 -10.36 -9.16
C GLU A 134 3.39 -11.08 -10.51
N LYS A 135 2.36 -10.95 -11.36
CA LYS A 135 2.35 -11.57 -12.70
C LYS A 135 3.52 -11.14 -13.58
N VAL A 136 3.98 -9.89 -13.45
CA VAL A 136 5.11 -9.36 -14.24
C VAL A 136 6.46 -9.76 -13.65
N LYS A 137 6.53 -10.02 -12.34
CA LYS A 137 7.75 -10.52 -11.68
C LYS A 137 8.06 -11.98 -12.02
N ILE A 138 7.05 -12.77 -12.38
CA ILE A 138 7.21 -14.17 -12.78
C ILE A 138 7.59 -14.22 -14.26
N ASP A 139 8.83 -14.62 -14.56
CA ASP A 139 9.26 -14.93 -15.92
C ASP A 139 8.78 -16.33 -16.33
N TYR A 140 7.61 -16.41 -16.96
CA TYR A 140 7.06 -17.67 -17.49
C TYR A 140 7.85 -18.23 -18.70
N SER A 141 8.90 -17.55 -19.18
CA SER A 141 9.79 -18.10 -20.23
C SER A 141 10.84 -19.06 -19.67
N GLN A 142 11.04 -19.06 -18.35
CA GLN A 142 11.92 -20.01 -17.65
C GLN A 142 11.03 -21.15 -17.12
N THR A 143 11.11 -22.33 -17.73
CA THR A 143 10.60 -23.54 -17.09
C THR A 143 11.52 -23.86 -15.91
N ASP A 144 10.97 -23.94 -14.70
CA ASP A 144 11.65 -24.55 -13.55
C ASP A 144 11.77 -26.06 -13.79
N GLU A 145 12.62 -26.45 -14.74
CA GLU A 145 13.12 -27.81 -14.81
C GLU A 145 14.10 -27.97 -13.64
N ILE A 146 13.59 -28.55 -12.55
CA ILE A 146 14.45 -29.16 -11.55
C ILE A 146 15.12 -30.33 -12.26
N GLU A 147 16.32 -30.14 -12.79
CA GLU A 147 17.17 -31.25 -13.20
C GLU A 147 17.41 -32.11 -11.94
N SER A 148 16.67 -33.21 -11.84
CA SER A 148 16.94 -34.22 -10.83
C SER A 148 18.38 -34.70 -11.06
N PRO A 149 19.27 -34.67 -10.04
CA PRO A 149 20.62 -35.17 -10.22
C PRO A 149 20.52 -36.68 -10.45
N ILE A 150 20.56 -37.09 -11.71
CA ILE A 150 20.75 -38.49 -12.07
C ILE A 150 22.11 -38.88 -11.49
N ASN A 151 22.10 -39.78 -10.51
CA ASN A 151 23.29 -40.42 -9.97
C ASN A 151 24.11 -41.05 -11.11
N LYS A 152 25.07 -40.31 -11.65
CA LYS A 152 26.17 -40.87 -12.45
C LYS A 152 27.21 -41.44 -11.50
N THR A 153 26.92 -42.62 -10.96
CA THR A 153 27.98 -43.47 -10.42
C THR A 153 27.58 -44.91 -10.63
N LEU A 154 28.22 -45.58 -11.60
CA LEU A 154 28.70 -46.97 -11.55
C LEU A 154 29.16 -47.44 -12.94
N GLU A 155 30.03 -46.68 -13.61
CA GLU A 155 30.91 -47.22 -14.65
C GLU A 155 32.21 -46.44 -14.59
N ASP A 156 33.03 -46.76 -13.60
CA ASP A 156 34.50 -46.68 -13.65
C ASP A 156 35.03 -47.01 -12.26
N GLN A 157 35.13 -48.32 -11.96
CA GLN A 157 36.27 -48.92 -11.27
C GLN A 157 36.03 -50.42 -11.01
N PHE A 158 36.85 -51.22 -11.71
CA PHE A 158 37.14 -52.67 -11.60
C PHE A 158 36.26 -53.65 -12.38
#